data_AF-A0A166A6G8-F1
#
_entry.id   AF-A0A166A6G8-F1
#
_cell.length_a   1.000
_cell.length_b   1.000
_cell.length_c   1.000
_cell.angle_alpha   90.00
_cell.angle_beta   90.00
_cell.angle_gamma   90.00
#
_symmetry.space_group_name_H-M   'P 1'
#
loop_
_entity.id
_entity.type
_entity.pdbx_description
1 polymer ?
#
loop_
_entity_poly.entity_id
_entity_poly.type
_entity_poly.pdbx_seq_one_letter_code
_entity_poly.pdbx_strand_id
1 'polypeptide(L)'
;LKPISSGLEWYHVFDLASDTIVYAFPHRKTELRVYREYIQSLFGSLHPSTHKSIINLDKAIRKHVSENWSLELSSIRSFYALQIDHTP
;
A
#
# COMPACT_ATOMS: atom_id res chain seq x y z
N LEU A 1 12.64 -14.60 -4.67
CA LEU A 1 12.62 -13.17 -4.28
C LEU A 1 12.58 -13.08 -2.76
N LYS A 2 13.39 -12.22 -2.14
CA LYS A 2 13.39 -12.02 -0.68
C LYS A 2 12.01 -11.48 -0.24
N PRO A 3 11.34 -12.08 0.75
CA PRO A 3 10.08 -11.55 1.27
C PRO A 3 10.34 -10.25 2.05
N ILE A 4 9.52 -9.24 1.80
CA ILE A 4 9.51 -7.97 2.54
C ILE A 4 8.96 -8.24 3.94
N SER A 5 9.65 -7.73 4.97
CA SER A 5 9.35 -8.02 6.37
C SER A 5 9.21 -6.79 7.27
N SER A 6 9.59 -5.61 6.77
CA SER A 6 9.57 -4.36 7.53
C SER A 6 9.02 -3.19 6.71
N GLY A 7 8.60 -2.13 7.41
CA GLY A 7 8.18 -0.88 6.79
C GLY A 7 9.28 -0.24 5.94
N LEU A 8 10.55 -0.23 6.39
CA LEU A 8 11.66 0.32 5.61
C LEU A 8 11.86 -0.41 4.27
N GLU A 9 11.86 -1.74 4.30
CA GLU A 9 11.95 -2.54 3.07
C GLU A 9 10.76 -2.26 2.15
N TRP A 10 9.55 -2.13 2.72
CA TRP A 10 8.35 -1.78 1.97
C TRP A 10 8.46 -0.40 1.32
N TYR A 11 8.89 0.64 2.04
CA TYR A 11 9.07 1.99 1.47
C TYR A 11 10.03 1.97 0.28
N HIS A 12 11.18 1.31 0.45
CA HIS A 12 12.19 1.27 -0.60
C HIS A 12 11.66 0.62 -1.89
N VAL A 13 11.01 -0.55 -1.77
CA VAL A 13 10.47 -1.23 -2.96
C VAL A 13 9.26 -0.50 -3.54
N PHE A 14 8.44 0.15 -2.70
CA PHE A 14 7.27 0.90 -3.13
C PHE A 14 7.69 2.13 -3.93
N ASP A 15 8.70 2.85 -3.47
CA ASP A 15 9.20 4.06 -4.11
C ASP A 15 9.81 3.73 -5.47
N LEU A 16 10.63 2.68 -5.55
CA LEU A 16 11.17 2.21 -6.82
C LEU A 16 10.08 1.82 -7.83
N ALA A 17 9.07 1.08 -7.37
CA ALA A 17 7.93 0.72 -8.20
C ALA A 17 7.12 1.95 -8.63
N SER A 18 6.90 2.88 -7.71
CA SER A 18 6.13 4.10 -7.97
C SER A 18 6.82 5.01 -8.96
N ASP A 19 8.13 5.21 -8.85
CA ASP A 19 8.90 6.01 -9.81
C ASP A 19 8.83 5.41 -11.22
N THR A 20 8.93 4.09 -11.33
CA THR A 20 8.80 3.37 -12.60
C THR A 20 7.39 3.52 -13.19
N ILE A 21 6.35 3.39 -12.36
CA ILE A 21 4.96 3.55 -12.78
C ILE A 21 4.69 5.00 -13.19
N VAL A 22 5.18 5.98 -12.44
CA VAL A 22 4.99 7.41 -12.74
C VAL A 22 5.74 7.81 -14.01
N TYR A 23 6.91 7.23 -14.26
CA TYR A 23 7.61 7.43 -15.52
C TYR A 23 6.76 7.00 -16.73
N ALA A 24 6.11 5.82 -16.65
CA ALA A 24 5.23 5.33 -17.71
C ALA A 24 3.84 6.01 -17.73
N PHE A 25 3.33 6.37 -16.54
CA PHE A 25 1.97 6.87 -16.31
C PHE A 25 1.98 8.09 -15.36
N PRO A 26 2.37 9.28 -15.84
CA PRO A 26 2.57 10.46 -15.00
C PRO A 26 1.34 10.88 -14.18
N HIS A 27 0.14 10.64 -14.72
CA HIS A 27 -1.13 10.98 -14.07
C HIS A 27 -1.36 10.20 -12.76
N ARG A 28 -0.73 9.03 -12.58
CA ARG A 28 -0.85 8.19 -11.38
C ARG A 28 -0.02 8.68 -10.18
N LYS A 29 0.78 9.74 -10.35
CA LYS A 29 1.66 10.25 -9.28
C LYS A 29 0.92 10.58 -8.00
N THR A 30 -0.21 11.27 -8.10
CA THR A 30 -1.00 11.66 -6.93
C THR A 30 -1.59 10.44 -6.23
N GLU A 31 -2.12 9.49 -7.01
CA GLU A 31 -2.69 8.24 -6.50
C GLU A 31 -1.67 7.46 -5.66
N LEU A 32 -0.48 7.22 -6.23
CA LEU A 32 0.58 6.46 -5.57
C LEU A 32 1.11 7.18 -4.31
N ARG A 33 1.23 8.50 -4.35
CA ARG A 33 1.63 9.30 -3.18
C ARG A 33 0.63 9.18 -2.04
N VAL A 34 -0.67 9.35 -2.32
CA VAL A 34 -1.74 9.21 -1.32
C VAL A 34 -1.72 7.82 -0.69
N TYR A 35 -1.57 6.78 -1.51
CA TYR A 35 -1.50 5.41 -1.03
C TYR A 35 -0.27 5.14 -0.16
N ARG A 36 0.90 5.66 -0.57
CA ARG A 36 2.13 5.57 0.22
C ARG A 36 1.98 6.22 1.60
N GLU A 37 1.41 7.42 1.66
CA GLU A 37 1.16 8.14 2.91
C GLU A 37 0.22 7.35 3.83
N TYR A 38 -0.83 6.72 3.28
CA TYR A 38 -1.73 5.86 4.02
C TYR A 38 -1.00 4.65 4.63
N ILE A 39 -0.28 3.85 3.85
CA ILE A 39 0.44 2.68 4.37
C ILE A 39 1.54 3.10 5.36
N GLN A 40 2.23 4.22 5.10
CA GLN A 40 3.21 4.80 6.03
C GLN A 40 2.58 5.15 7.38
N SER A 41 1.37 5.71 7.40
CA SER A 41 0.67 6.00 8.65
C SER A 41 0.40 4.73 9.46
N LEU A 42 0.04 3.62 8.81
CA LEU A 42 -0.18 2.33 9.50
C LEU A 42 1.11 1.80 10.13
N PHE A 43 2.23 1.86 9.41
CA PHE A 43 3.53 1.47 9.94
C PHE A 43 4.00 2.39 11.08
N GLY A 44 3.64 3.68 11.05
CA GLY A 44 3.99 4.63 12.11
C GLY A 44 3.11 4.53 13.36
N SER A 45 1.85 4.11 13.21
CA SER A 45 0.88 4.04 14.31
C SER A 45 0.84 2.69 15.01
N LEU A 46 1.30 1.61 14.39
CA LEU A 46 1.22 0.26 14.94
C LEU A 46 2.59 -0.30 15.36
N HIS A 47 2.59 -1.17 16.37
CA HIS A 47 3.81 -1.81 16.86
C HIS A 47 4.48 -2.69 15.78
N PRO A 48 5.82 -2.77 15.70
CA PRO A 48 6.52 -3.56 14.67
C PRO A 48 6.09 -5.02 14.50
N SER A 49 5.51 -5.63 15.53
CA SER A 49 4.93 -6.99 15.44
C SER A 49 3.78 -7.11 14.44
N THR A 50 3.10 -6.01 14.10
CA THR A 50 2.00 -5.98 13.13
C THR A 50 2.45 -5.63 11.70
N HIS A 51 3.74 -5.38 11.47
CA HIS A 51 4.26 -5.06 10.13
C HIS A 51 3.89 -6.12 9.08
N LYS A 52 3.90 -7.40 9.46
CA LYS A 52 3.48 -8.49 8.57
C LYS A 52 2.01 -8.36 8.16
N SER A 53 1.13 -7.96 9.07
CA SER A 53 -0.28 -7.71 8.80
C SER A 53 -0.48 -6.52 7.86
N ILE A 54 0.27 -5.43 8.05
CA ILE A 54 0.23 -4.25 7.16
C ILE A 54 0.67 -4.63 5.74
N ILE A 55 1.71 -5.45 5.60
CA ILE A 55 2.17 -5.95 4.30
C ILE A 55 1.11 -6.86 3.65
N ASN A 56 0.41 -7.68 4.43
CA ASN A 56 -0.69 -8.49 3.91
C ASN A 56 -1.88 -7.62 3.48
N LEU A 57 -2.19 -6.57 4.23
CA LEU A 57 -3.19 -5.58 3.86
C LEU A 57 -2.83 -4.89 2.53
N ASP A 58 -1.59 -4.44 2.34
CA ASP A 58 -1.13 -3.86 1.07
C ASP A 58 -1.37 -4.82 -0.12
N LYS A 59 -1.03 -6.10 0.05
CA LYS A 59 -1.32 -7.12 -0.97
C LYS A 59 -2.82 -7.27 -1.24
N ALA A 60 -3.64 -7.31 -0.20
CA ALA A 60 -5.09 -7.44 -0.33
C ALA A 60 -5.70 -6.23 -1.05
N ILE A 61 -5.28 -5.01 -0.69
CA ILE A 61 -5.74 -3.77 -1.33
C ILE A 61 -5.36 -3.75 -2.81
N ARG A 62 -4.10 -4.03 -3.15
CA ARG A 62 -3.67 -4.01 -4.56
C ARG A 62 -4.38 -5.06 -5.40
N LYS A 63 -4.62 -6.25 -4.83
CA LYS A 63 -5.44 -7.27 -5.47
C LYS A 63 -6.86 -6.75 -5.72
N HIS A 64 -7.50 -6.19 -4.69
CA HIS A 64 -8.85 -5.64 -4.79
C HIS A 64 -8.97 -4.53 -5.86
N VAL A 65 -8.00 -3.61 -5.92
CA VAL A 65 -7.95 -2.56 -6.94
C VAL A 65 -7.72 -3.16 -8.34
N SER A 66 -6.88 -4.18 -8.48
CA SER A 66 -6.65 -4.83 -9.78
C SER A 66 -7.89 -5.55 -10.32
N GLU A 67 -8.75 -6.03 -9.43
CA GLU A 67 -10.00 -6.71 -9.77
C GLU A 67 -11.17 -5.74 -9.99
N ASN A 68 -11.04 -4.47 -9.61
CA ASN A 68 -12.10 -3.49 -9.67
C ASN A 68 -11.66 -2.19 -10.36
N TRP A 69 -12.02 -2.05 -11.63
CA TRP A 69 -11.57 -0.95 -12.49
C TRP A 69 -12.08 0.43 -12.09
N SER A 70 -13.10 0.53 -11.23
CA SER A 70 -13.58 1.82 -10.72
C SER A 70 -12.84 2.29 -9.48
N LEU A 71 -11.90 1.49 -8.95
CA LEU A 71 -11.12 1.84 -7.77
C LEU A 71 -9.71 2.26 -8.15
N GLU A 72 -9.22 3.27 -7.44
CA GLU A 72 -7.83 3.69 -7.45
C GLU A 72 -7.20 3.41 -6.09
N LEU A 73 -5.87 3.30 -6.02
CA LEU A 73 -5.17 3.21 -4.73
C LEU A 73 -5.37 4.46 -3.85
N SER A 74 -5.82 5.58 -4.43
CA SER A 74 -6.21 6.80 -3.73
C SER A 74 -7.55 6.67 -2.97
N SER A 75 -8.36 5.64 -3.27
CA SER A 75 -9.69 5.41 -2.69
C SER A 75 -9.63 4.80 -1.29
N ILE A 76 -8.85 5.40 -0.38
CA ILE A 76 -8.51 4.85 0.93
C ILE A 76 -9.73 4.45 1.75
N ARG A 77 -10.82 5.23 1.68
CA ARG A 77 -12.07 4.94 2.41
C ARG A 77 -12.69 3.60 2.01
N SER A 78 -12.52 3.18 0.76
CA SER A 78 -13.02 1.90 0.24
C SER A 78 -12.27 0.69 0.82
N PHE A 79 -11.11 0.90 1.44
CA PHE A 79 -10.28 -0.17 2.00
C PHE A 79 -10.50 -0.41 3.49
N TYR A 80 -11.41 0.32 4.14
CA TYR A 80 -11.63 0.23 5.59
C TYR A 80 -12.01 -1.19 6.05
N ALA A 81 -12.86 -1.89 5.29
CA ALA A 81 -13.23 -3.28 5.59
C ALA A 81 -12.01 -4.22 5.53
N LEU A 82 -11.13 -4.05 4.54
CA LEU A 82 -9.89 -4.82 4.43
C LEU A 82 -8.94 -4.49 5.58
N GLN A 83 -8.85 -3.22 5.97
CA GLN A 83 -8.02 -2.80 7.10
C GLN A 83 -8.46 -3.49 8.39
N ILE A 84 -9.76 -3.46 8.73
CA ILE A 84 -10.28 -4.13 9.94
C ILE A 84 -9.96 -5.63 9.94
N ASP A 85 -10.06 -6.30 8.79
CA ASP A 85 -9.80 -7.74 8.67
C ASP A 85 -8.30 -8.09 8.89
N HIS A 86 -7.40 -7.16 8.59
CA HIS A 86 -5.95 -7.43 8.60
C HIS A 86 -5.23 -6.82 9.81
N THR A 87 -5.69 -5.69 10.34
CA THR A 87 -5.05 -5.00 11.48
C THR A 87 -5.85 -5.22 12.76
N PRO A 88 -5.18 -5.59 13.87
CA PRO A 88 -5.84 -5.76 15.17
C PRO A 88 -6.32 -4.42 15.77
#